data_AF-A0A5C7REZ2-F1
#
_entry.id   AF-A0A5C7REZ2-F1
#
_cell.length_a   1.000
_cell.length_b   1.000
_cell.length_c   1.000
_cell.angle_alpha   90.00
_cell.angle_beta   90.00
_cell.angle_gamma   90.00
#
_symmetry.space_group_name_H-M   'P 1'
#
loop_
_entity.id
_entity.type
_entity.pdbx_description
1 polymer ?
#
loop_
_entity_poly.entity_id
_entity_poly.type
_entity_poly.pdbx_seq_one_letter_code
_entity_poly.pdbx_strand_id
1 'polypeptide(L)'
;MYRLRCHVFHDRLGWDVRVENGREHDWFDLIGPHYLVAHNGDETAIGCCRLLPTQGPNMLRDIFPFLLDGSEPPAAESVWEVSRFAVSDCKPCDGFGFSEIPSLMVAQAVRFAADHGVEALVGVTSAPFERMLQGMGLQIERLGAARRIGRVMSLAFRLPLDAATLKVANDTVRNELRHAA
;
A
#
# COMPACT_ATOMS: atom_id res chain seq x y z
N MET A 1 2.19 12.07 8.27
CA MET A 1 2.26 11.32 7.00
C MET A 1 3.40 11.74 6.06
N TYR A 2 3.40 12.93 5.43
CA TYR A 2 4.43 13.26 4.40
C TYR A 2 5.90 13.23 4.89
N ARG A 3 6.15 13.51 6.18
CA ARG A 3 7.47 13.32 6.80
C ARG A 3 7.88 11.84 6.91
N LEU A 4 6.94 10.96 7.28
CA LEU A 4 7.14 9.51 7.28
C LEU A 4 7.50 9.02 5.87
N ARG A 5 6.78 9.51 4.86
CA ARG A 5 7.04 9.19 3.46
C ARG A 5 8.44 9.64 3.02
N CYS A 6 8.88 10.83 3.43
CA CYS A 6 10.25 11.30 3.20
C CYS A 6 11.27 10.32 3.80
N HIS A 7 11.10 9.98 5.07
CA HIS A 7 11.98 9.05 5.76
C HIS A 7 12.08 7.68 5.05
N VAL A 8 10.94 7.13 4.65
CA VAL A 8 10.89 5.81 4.02
C VAL A 8 11.40 5.84 2.57
N PHE A 9 10.87 6.73 1.72
CA PHE A 9 11.15 6.70 0.29
C PHE A 9 12.46 7.40 -0.08
N HIS A 10 12.76 8.54 0.54
CA HIS A 10 13.98 9.28 0.26
C HIS A 10 15.16 8.75 1.10
N ASP A 11 15.07 8.83 2.43
CA ASP A 11 16.24 8.57 3.29
C ASP A 11 16.63 7.07 3.29
N ARG A 12 15.65 6.18 3.48
CA ARG A 12 15.89 4.74 3.62
C ARG A 12 16.03 4.02 2.29
N LEU A 13 15.08 4.21 1.38
CA LEU A 13 15.06 3.49 0.09
C LEU A 13 15.91 4.18 -0.98
N GLY A 14 16.28 5.44 -0.80
CA GLY A 14 17.11 6.19 -1.75
C GLY A 14 16.43 6.37 -3.11
N TRP A 15 15.09 6.46 -3.14
CA TRP A 15 14.35 6.71 -4.36
C TRP A 15 14.48 8.17 -4.78
N ASP A 16 14.48 8.40 -6.08
CA ASP A 16 14.42 9.75 -6.64
C ASP A 16 12.99 10.28 -6.56
N VAL A 17 12.69 10.92 -5.43
CA VAL A 17 11.36 11.47 -5.09
C VAL A 17 11.49 12.94 -4.74
N ARG A 18 10.43 13.71 -5.01
CA ARG A 18 10.39 15.13 -4.65
C ARG A 18 10.21 15.29 -3.14
N VAL A 19 11.16 15.97 -2.52
CA VAL A 19 11.13 16.34 -1.10
C VAL A 19 11.18 17.86 -0.96
N GLU A 20 10.27 18.41 -0.16
CA GLU A 20 10.25 19.84 0.15
C GLU A 20 10.07 20.01 1.67
N ASN A 21 10.98 20.73 2.32
CA ASN A 21 10.95 20.96 3.77
C ASN A 21 10.80 19.65 4.60
N GLY A 22 11.50 18.59 4.19
CA GLY A 22 11.45 17.27 4.82
C GLY A 22 10.12 16.51 4.62
N ARG A 23 9.34 16.87 3.60
CA ARG A 23 8.06 16.23 3.26
C ARG A 23 8.13 15.70 1.83
N GLU A 24 7.96 14.39 1.66
CA GLU A 24 7.78 13.80 0.33
C GLU A 24 6.31 13.93 -0.07
N HIS A 25 6.08 14.51 -1.23
CA HIS A 25 4.78 14.63 -1.85
C HIS A 25 4.93 14.68 -3.37
N ASP A 26 3.93 14.20 -4.08
CA ASP A 26 3.83 14.27 -5.53
C ASP A 26 2.50 14.89 -5.95
N TRP A 27 2.29 15.06 -7.24
CA TRP A 27 1.08 15.68 -7.76
C TRP A 27 -0.18 14.82 -7.58
N PHE A 28 -0.04 13.49 -7.44
CA PHE A 28 -1.18 12.61 -7.14
C PHE A 28 -1.74 12.87 -5.73
N ASP A 29 -0.98 13.52 -4.87
CA ASP A 29 -1.46 13.99 -3.56
C ASP A 29 -2.45 15.16 -3.66
N LEU A 30 -2.54 15.80 -4.84
CA LEU A 30 -3.38 16.98 -5.07
C LEU A 30 -4.73 16.66 -5.75
N ILE A 31 -4.95 15.42 -6.18
CA ILE A 31 -6.13 14.99 -6.95
C ILE A 31 -7.18 14.28 -6.10
N GLY A 32 -7.22 14.60 -4.79
CA GLY A 32 -8.18 14.04 -3.84
C GLY A 32 -8.02 12.53 -3.55
N PRO A 33 -6.80 12.04 -3.23
CA PRO A 33 -6.64 10.65 -2.81
C PRO A 33 -7.30 10.38 -1.46
N HIS A 34 -7.64 9.10 -1.23
CA HIS A 34 -7.86 8.60 0.12
C HIS A 34 -6.53 8.19 0.74
N TYR A 35 -6.32 8.51 2.02
CA TYR A 35 -5.18 8.03 2.78
C TYR A 35 -5.64 7.19 3.96
N LEU A 36 -4.97 6.06 4.13
CA LEU A 36 -4.97 5.34 5.40
C LEU A 36 -3.70 5.74 6.14
N VAL A 37 -3.84 6.15 7.40
CA VAL A 37 -2.70 6.53 8.24
C VAL A 37 -2.82 5.84 9.59
N ALA A 38 -1.77 5.12 9.97
CA ALA A 38 -1.62 4.54 11.30
C ALA A 38 -0.80 5.51 12.17
N HIS A 39 -1.32 5.83 13.35
CA HIS A 39 -0.68 6.70 14.33
C HIS A 39 -0.32 5.90 15.59
N ASN A 40 0.73 6.31 16.29
CA ASN A 40 0.98 5.89 17.68
C ASN A 40 0.17 6.75 18.67
N GLY A 41 0.32 6.50 19.97
CA GLY A 41 -0.39 7.24 21.02
C GLY A 41 -0.13 8.75 21.06
N ASP A 42 0.98 9.22 20.48
CA ASP A 42 1.35 10.64 20.40
C ASP A 42 0.93 11.28 19.05
N GLU A 43 -0.04 10.68 18.35
CA GLU A 43 -0.53 11.11 17.02
C GLU A 43 0.56 11.15 15.93
N THR A 44 1.71 10.53 16.18
CA THR A 44 2.80 10.46 15.19
C THR A 44 2.47 9.37 14.19
N ALA A 45 2.50 9.72 12.90
CA ALA A 45 2.29 8.76 11.83
C ALA A 45 3.41 7.71 11.77
N ILE A 46 3.07 6.46 12.05
CA ILE A 46 3.94 5.29 12.01
C ILE A 46 3.71 4.41 10.78
N GLY A 47 2.59 4.62 10.07
CA GLY A 47 2.29 3.96 8.81
C GLY A 47 1.38 4.81 7.93
N CYS A 48 1.52 4.71 6.61
CA CYS A 48 0.51 5.20 5.68
C CYS A 48 0.45 4.42 4.36
N CYS A 49 -0.70 4.50 3.68
CA CYS A 49 -0.81 4.21 2.25
C CYS A 49 -1.81 5.17 1.59
N ARG A 50 -1.73 5.27 0.26
CA ARG A 50 -2.58 6.11 -0.58
C ARG A 50 -3.44 5.23 -1.48
N LEU A 51 -4.69 5.63 -1.68
CA LEU A 51 -5.67 4.96 -2.54
C LEU A 51 -6.25 5.98 -3.54
N LEU A 52 -6.32 5.60 -4.81
CA LEU A 52 -6.81 6.44 -5.91
C LEU A 52 -7.68 5.65 -6.90
N PRO A 53 -8.79 6.20 -7.43
CA PRO A 53 -9.54 5.54 -8.50
C PRO A 53 -8.71 5.35 -9.77
N THR A 54 -8.78 4.18 -10.39
CA THR A 54 -7.98 3.90 -11.60
C THR A 54 -8.48 4.60 -12.87
N GLN A 55 -9.72 5.11 -12.87
CA GLN A 55 -10.24 5.94 -13.96
C GLN A 55 -9.49 7.27 -14.09
N GLY A 56 -8.95 7.77 -12.97
CA GLY A 56 -8.12 8.95 -12.93
C GLY A 56 -6.63 8.65 -13.14
N PRO A 57 -5.79 9.68 -13.04
CA PRO A 57 -4.35 9.49 -13.03
C PRO A 57 -3.88 8.73 -11.78
N ASN A 58 -2.92 7.84 -11.95
CA ASN A 58 -2.37 7.03 -10.86
C ASN A 58 -0.95 6.53 -11.19
N MET A 59 -0.21 6.02 -10.20
CA MET A 59 1.19 5.67 -10.44
C MET A 59 1.37 4.48 -11.36
N LEU A 60 0.52 3.46 -11.27
CA LEU A 60 0.63 2.28 -12.13
C LEU A 60 0.46 2.66 -13.61
N ARG A 61 -0.52 3.51 -13.91
CA ARG A 61 -0.80 4.01 -15.26
C ARG A 61 0.26 4.98 -15.77
N ASP A 62 0.61 6.01 -15.00
CA ASP A 62 1.35 7.15 -15.52
C ASP A 62 2.86 7.09 -15.23
N ILE A 63 3.29 6.33 -14.22
CA ILE A 63 4.72 6.22 -13.83
C ILE A 63 5.28 4.83 -14.14
N PHE A 64 4.50 3.77 -13.92
CA PHE A 64 4.96 2.39 -14.05
C PHE A 64 4.21 1.54 -15.10
N PRO A 65 3.73 2.07 -16.25
CA PRO A 65 2.99 1.27 -17.21
C PRO A 65 3.84 0.14 -17.81
N PHE A 66 5.17 0.31 -17.82
CA PHE A 66 6.10 -0.71 -18.30
C PHE A 66 6.13 -2.01 -17.48
N LEU A 67 5.50 -2.03 -16.29
CA LEU A 67 5.34 -3.24 -15.47
C LEU A 67 4.15 -4.10 -15.87
N LEU A 68 3.32 -3.64 -16.82
CA LEU A 68 2.14 -4.36 -17.33
C LEU A 68 2.44 -5.23 -18.56
N ASP A 69 3.72 -5.32 -18.96
CA ASP A 69 4.20 -6.10 -20.11
C ASP A 69 3.43 -5.82 -21.42
N GLY A 70 3.04 -4.56 -21.63
CA GLY A 70 2.33 -4.12 -22.83
C GLY A 70 0.81 -4.22 -22.74
N SER A 71 0.27 -4.76 -21.65
CA SER A 71 -1.17 -4.71 -21.35
C SER A 71 -1.61 -3.29 -20.99
N GLU A 72 -2.86 -2.97 -21.26
CA GLU A 72 -3.43 -1.67 -20.89
C GLU A 72 -3.54 -1.53 -19.36
N PRO A 73 -3.25 -0.33 -18.80
CA PRO A 73 -3.50 -0.05 -17.40
C PRO A 73 -4.97 -0.26 -17.03
N PRO A 74 -5.28 -0.92 -15.89
CA PRO A 74 -6.64 -1.02 -15.40
C PRO A 74 -7.29 0.36 -15.28
N ALA A 75 -8.53 0.50 -15.74
CA ALA A 75 -9.31 1.73 -15.66
C ALA A 75 -10.79 1.38 -15.46
N ALA A 76 -11.19 1.20 -14.20
CA ALA A 76 -12.57 0.85 -13.83
C ALA A 76 -12.98 1.55 -12.53
N GLU A 77 -14.26 1.89 -12.41
CA GLU A 77 -14.82 2.55 -11.22
C GLU A 77 -14.67 1.68 -9.97
N SER A 78 -14.83 0.35 -10.13
CA SER A 78 -14.66 -0.65 -9.08
C SER A 78 -13.20 -1.06 -8.83
N VAL A 79 -12.21 -0.39 -9.43
CA VAL A 79 -10.79 -0.73 -9.25
C VAL A 79 -10.01 0.49 -8.82
N TRP A 80 -9.33 0.38 -7.68
CA TRP A 80 -8.50 1.46 -7.13
C TRP A 80 -7.02 1.07 -7.14
N GLU A 81 -6.17 2.06 -7.35
CA GLU A 81 -4.74 1.97 -7.20
C GLU A 81 -4.35 2.18 -5.73
N VAL A 82 -3.39 1.40 -5.24
CA VAL A 82 -2.74 1.60 -3.95
C VAL A 82 -1.26 1.92 -4.15
N SER A 83 -0.81 3.00 -3.54
CA SER A 83 0.56 3.50 -3.61
C SER A 83 1.05 4.03 -2.27
N ARG A 84 2.33 4.43 -2.22
CA ARG A 84 2.95 5.10 -1.07
C ARG A 84 2.78 4.35 0.27
N PHE A 85 2.85 3.01 0.22
CA PHE A 85 2.88 2.20 1.43
C PHE A 85 4.20 2.42 2.18
N ALA A 86 4.15 3.14 3.30
CA ALA A 86 5.30 3.49 4.11
C ALA A 86 5.03 3.12 5.56
N VAL A 87 5.94 2.39 6.19
CA VAL A 87 5.88 2.04 7.61
C VAL A 87 7.21 2.38 8.25
N SER A 88 7.14 3.00 9.42
CA SER A 88 8.30 3.43 10.19
C SER A 88 9.07 2.23 10.74
N ASP A 89 10.39 2.37 10.84
CA ASP A 89 11.26 1.38 11.47
C ASP A 89 11.27 1.47 13.00
N CYS A 90 10.41 2.33 13.58
CA CYS A 90 10.28 2.47 15.02
C CYS A 90 10.13 1.10 15.66
N LYS A 91 11.05 0.78 16.59
CA LYS A 91 10.88 -0.38 17.45
C LYS A 91 9.47 -0.31 18.04
N PRO A 92 8.72 -1.40 18.02
CA PRO A 92 7.38 -1.43 18.58
C PRO A 92 7.46 -0.93 20.03
N CYS A 93 6.82 0.20 20.31
CA CYS A 93 6.55 0.62 21.67
C CYS A 93 5.60 -0.44 22.23
N ASP A 94 6.07 -1.21 23.22
CA ASP A 94 5.34 -2.20 24.01
C ASP A 94 4.26 -2.99 23.24
N GLY A 95 4.67 -4.13 22.65
CA GLY A 95 3.76 -5.23 22.30
C GLY A 95 3.61 -5.55 20.81
N PHE A 96 3.99 -4.66 19.90
CA PHE A 96 3.80 -4.92 18.46
C PHE A 96 4.95 -5.72 17.81
N GLY A 97 4.68 -6.56 16.83
CA GLY A 97 5.67 -7.11 15.90
C GLY A 97 5.86 -6.19 14.68
N PHE A 98 7.05 -6.14 14.08
CA PHE A 98 7.30 -5.34 12.86
C PHE A 98 6.35 -5.72 11.69
N SER A 99 5.85 -6.96 11.67
CA SER A 99 4.88 -7.45 10.67
C SER A 99 3.41 -7.14 11.00
N GLU A 100 3.08 -6.72 12.22
CA GLU A 100 1.68 -6.52 12.66
C GLU A 100 1.09 -5.23 12.08
N ILE A 101 1.79 -4.09 12.21
CA ILE A 101 1.33 -2.81 11.65
C ILE A 101 1.11 -2.91 10.13
N PRO A 102 2.08 -3.41 9.32
CA PRO A 102 1.85 -3.57 7.88
C PRO A 102 0.65 -4.47 7.54
N SER A 103 0.48 -5.59 8.26
CA SER A 103 -0.62 -6.54 8.01
C SER A 103 -1.97 -5.93 8.36
N LEU A 104 -2.06 -5.22 9.49
CA LEU A 104 -3.23 -4.45 9.90
C LEU A 104 -3.58 -3.36 8.88
N MET A 105 -2.60 -2.61 8.40
CA MET A 105 -2.83 -1.58 7.39
C MET A 105 -3.34 -2.16 6.08
N VAL A 106 -2.81 -3.30 5.62
CA VAL A 106 -3.31 -4.01 4.45
C VAL A 106 -4.76 -4.44 4.66
N ALA A 107 -5.06 -5.06 5.81
CA ALA A 107 -6.42 -5.50 6.13
C ALA A 107 -7.42 -4.32 6.18
N GLN A 108 -7.01 -3.20 6.75
CA GLN A 108 -7.86 -2.00 6.83
C GLN A 108 -8.03 -1.34 5.45
N ALA A 109 -6.99 -1.31 4.61
CA ALA A 109 -7.10 -0.79 3.24
C ALA A 109 -8.08 -1.65 2.41
N VAL A 110 -8.01 -2.98 2.54
CA VAL A 110 -8.93 -3.92 1.90
C VAL A 110 -10.37 -3.67 2.34
N ARG A 111 -10.63 -3.57 3.65
CA ARG A 111 -11.97 -3.32 4.19
C ARG A 111 -12.52 -1.97 3.75
N PHE A 112 -11.71 -0.92 3.87
CA PHE A 112 -12.09 0.43 3.45
C PHE A 112 -12.45 0.47 1.96
N ALA A 113 -11.64 -0.12 1.09
CA ALA A 113 -11.92 -0.16 -0.34
C ALA A 113 -13.22 -0.93 -0.63
N ALA A 114 -13.42 -2.09 -0.02
CA ALA A 114 -14.63 -2.88 -0.21
C ALA A 114 -15.90 -2.15 0.29
N ASP A 115 -15.82 -1.42 1.41
CA ASP A 115 -16.92 -0.59 1.92
C ASP A 115 -17.29 0.55 0.94
N HIS A 116 -16.38 0.92 0.04
CA HIS A 116 -16.61 1.90 -1.05
C HIS A 116 -17.01 1.24 -2.38
N GLY A 117 -17.34 -0.06 -2.39
CA GLY A 117 -17.75 -0.78 -3.60
C GLY A 117 -16.60 -1.13 -4.55
N VAL A 118 -15.35 -1.07 -4.08
CA VAL A 118 -14.18 -1.51 -4.86
C VAL A 118 -14.13 -3.03 -4.88
N GLU A 119 -13.90 -3.60 -6.05
CA GLU A 119 -13.80 -5.04 -6.30
C GLU A 119 -12.35 -5.52 -6.43
N ALA A 120 -11.40 -4.62 -6.69
CA ALA A 120 -9.98 -4.95 -6.70
C ALA A 120 -9.08 -3.75 -6.39
N LEU A 121 -7.96 -4.03 -5.72
CA LEU A 121 -6.85 -3.10 -5.59
C LEU A 121 -5.76 -3.47 -6.60
N VAL A 122 -5.16 -2.47 -7.24
CA VAL A 122 -3.99 -2.65 -8.10
C VAL A 122 -2.86 -1.75 -7.64
N GLY A 123 -1.63 -2.05 -8.01
CA GLY A 123 -0.52 -1.17 -7.66
C GLY A 123 0.83 -1.76 -8.01
N VAL A 124 1.87 -1.04 -7.60
CA VAL A 124 3.26 -1.49 -7.73
C VAL A 124 3.78 -1.84 -6.36
N THR A 125 4.31 -3.05 -6.23
CA THR A 125 4.85 -3.55 -4.97
C THR A 125 6.25 -4.10 -5.15
N SER A 126 6.97 -4.29 -4.04
CA SER A 126 8.26 -4.97 -4.02
C SER A 126 8.08 -6.48 -3.83
N ALA A 127 9.01 -7.29 -4.32
CA ALA A 127 8.98 -8.74 -4.12
C ALA A 127 8.93 -9.17 -2.63
N PRO A 128 9.61 -8.50 -1.67
CA PRO A 128 9.42 -8.77 -0.25
C PRO A 128 8.00 -8.50 0.24
N PHE A 129 7.37 -7.42 -0.21
CA PHE A 129 6.02 -7.07 0.22
C PHE A 129 4.96 -7.98 -0.43
N GLU A 130 5.14 -8.41 -1.68
CA GLU A 130 4.35 -9.49 -2.28
C GLU A 130 4.37 -10.75 -1.39
N ARG A 131 5.55 -11.19 -0.94
CA ARG A 131 5.65 -12.37 -0.06
C ARG A 131 4.93 -12.17 1.27
N MET A 132 4.94 -10.96 1.81
CA MET A 132 4.18 -10.62 3.01
C MET A 132 2.67 -10.77 2.76
N LEU A 133 2.15 -10.21 1.66
CA LEU A 133 0.73 -10.33 1.30
C LEU A 133 0.33 -11.80 1.12
N GLN A 134 1.15 -12.59 0.41
CA GLN A 134 0.94 -14.03 0.26
C GLN A 134 0.98 -14.76 1.61
N GLY A 135 1.90 -14.36 2.50
CA GLY A 135 2.00 -14.89 3.86
C GLY A 135 0.79 -14.61 4.75
N MET A 136 0.06 -13.51 4.49
CA MET A 136 -1.25 -13.25 5.11
C MET A 136 -2.36 -14.17 4.57
N GLY A 137 -2.11 -14.92 3.50
CA GLY A 137 -3.10 -15.72 2.79
C GLY A 137 -3.80 -15.00 1.64
N LEU A 138 -3.39 -13.77 1.32
CA LEU A 138 -3.95 -13.00 0.21
C LEU A 138 -3.49 -13.56 -1.14
N GLN A 139 -4.44 -13.76 -2.04
CA GLN A 139 -4.16 -14.20 -3.40
C GLN A 139 -3.96 -12.98 -4.29
N ILE A 140 -2.71 -12.72 -4.66
CA ILE A 140 -2.37 -11.63 -5.57
C ILE A 140 -2.07 -12.18 -6.96
N GLU A 141 -2.52 -11.45 -7.97
CA GLU A 141 -2.23 -11.71 -9.38
C GLU A 141 -1.13 -10.75 -9.83
N ARG A 142 -0.08 -11.25 -10.48
CA ARG A 142 0.90 -10.37 -11.13
C ARG A 142 0.34 -9.91 -12.47
N LEU A 143 0.36 -8.60 -12.72
CA LEU A 143 -0.07 -8.01 -14.00
C LEU A 143 1.04 -7.99 -15.05
N GLY A 144 2.26 -8.37 -14.65
CA GLY A 144 3.42 -8.50 -15.52
C GLY A 144 4.63 -9.03 -14.77
N ALA A 145 5.74 -9.20 -15.47
CA ALA A 145 6.99 -9.69 -14.94
C ALA A 145 7.61 -8.69 -13.94
N ALA A 146 8.24 -9.23 -12.89
CA ALA A 146 8.98 -8.40 -11.95
C ALA A 146 10.20 -7.78 -12.63
N ARG A 147 10.40 -6.47 -12.42
CA ARG A 147 11.52 -5.70 -12.96
C ARG A 147 12.23 -4.94 -11.86
N ARG A 148 13.52 -4.65 -12.07
CA ARG A 148 14.31 -3.88 -11.11
C ARG A 148 14.06 -2.39 -11.31
N ILE A 149 13.59 -1.72 -10.27
CA ILE A 149 13.41 -0.26 -10.23
C ILE A 149 14.36 0.27 -9.15
N GLY A 150 15.39 1.00 -9.56
CA GLY A 150 16.51 1.35 -8.69
C GLY A 150 17.14 0.10 -8.06
N ARG A 151 17.04 -0.03 -6.74
CA ARG A 151 17.60 -1.16 -5.95
C ARG A 151 16.58 -2.26 -5.64
N VAL A 152 15.31 -2.09 -6.03
CA VAL A 152 14.20 -2.95 -5.57
C VAL A 152 13.62 -3.74 -6.74
N MET A 153 13.50 -5.06 -6.57
CA MET A 153 12.70 -5.88 -7.47
C MET A 153 11.22 -5.59 -7.24
N SER A 154 10.57 -5.04 -8.26
CA SER A 154 9.22 -4.50 -8.19
C SER A 154 8.33 -5.12 -9.27
N LEU A 155 7.04 -5.21 -9.01
CA LEU A 155 6.05 -5.79 -9.91
C LEU A 155 4.71 -5.09 -9.78
N ALA A 156 3.94 -5.08 -10.86
CA ALA A 156 2.54 -4.67 -10.84
C ALA A 156 1.67 -5.85 -10.38
N PHE A 157 0.73 -5.59 -9.47
CA PHE A 157 -0.18 -6.60 -8.96
C PHE A 157 -1.63 -6.15 -9.02
N ARG A 158 -2.53 -7.14 -8.97
CA ARG A 158 -3.95 -7.02 -8.70
C ARG A 158 -4.31 -7.90 -7.50
N LEU A 159 -5.08 -7.35 -6.57
CA LEU A 159 -5.63 -8.03 -5.41
C LEU A 159 -7.15 -7.94 -5.52
N PRO A 160 -7.83 -9.03 -5.93
CA PRO A 160 -9.29 -9.11 -5.90
C PRO A 160 -9.82 -8.97 -4.46
N LEU A 161 -10.88 -8.19 -4.27
CA LEU A 161 -11.55 -8.01 -2.97
C LEU A 161 -12.74 -8.97 -2.82
N ASP A 162 -12.48 -10.26 -3.08
CA ASP A 162 -13.47 -11.31 -2.97
C ASP A 162 -13.72 -11.72 -1.50
N ALA A 163 -14.66 -12.65 -1.30
CA ALA A 163 -15.03 -13.14 0.04
C ALA A 163 -13.83 -13.74 0.79
N ALA A 164 -12.86 -14.36 0.09
CA ALA A 164 -11.68 -14.94 0.72
C ALA A 164 -10.74 -13.84 1.24
N THR A 165 -10.49 -12.82 0.42
CA THR A 165 -9.68 -11.65 0.78
C THR A 165 -10.30 -10.87 1.93
N LEU A 166 -11.61 -10.65 1.90
CA LEU A 166 -12.34 -10.00 2.99
C LEU A 166 -12.31 -10.82 4.28
N LYS A 167 -12.38 -12.15 4.18
CA LYS A 167 -12.24 -13.02 5.35
C LYS A 167 -10.85 -12.86 5.99
N VAL A 168 -9.79 -12.89 5.19
CA VAL A 168 -8.41 -12.66 5.69
C VAL A 168 -8.32 -11.32 6.39
N ALA A 169 -8.77 -10.24 5.76
CA ALA A 169 -8.73 -8.89 6.34
C ALA A 169 -9.51 -8.80 7.67
N ASN A 170 -10.70 -9.39 7.73
CA ASN A 170 -11.51 -9.40 8.95
C ASN A 170 -10.86 -10.23 10.07
N ASP A 171 -10.29 -11.38 9.75
CA ASP A 171 -9.62 -12.24 10.73
C ASP A 171 -8.34 -11.57 11.26
N THR A 172 -7.56 -10.88 10.42
CA THR A 172 -6.41 -10.07 10.84
C THR A 172 -6.82 -9.02 11.86
N VAL A 173 -7.85 -8.22 11.57
CA VAL A 173 -8.29 -7.16 12.50
C VAL A 173 -8.87 -7.75 13.80
N ARG A 174 -9.59 -8.87 13.74
CA ARG A 174 -10.15 -9.53 14.94
C ARG A 174 -9.07 -10.07 15.86
N ASN A 175 -8.01 -10.66 15.31
CA ASN A 175 -6.93 -11.23 16.10
C ASN A 175 -6.21 -10.14 16.90
N GLU A 176 -6.02 -8.97 16.31
CA GLU A 176 -5.39 -7.81 16.94
C GLU A 176 -6.22 -7.26 18.10
N LEU A 177 -7.53 -7.12 17.92
CA LEU A 177 -8.44 -6.71 19.00
C LEU A 177 -8.44 -7.69 20.20
N ARG A 178 -8.11 -8.97 19.98
CA ARG A 178 -7.97 -9.95 21.06
C ARG A 178 -6.63 -9.89 21.79
N HIS A 179 -5.58 -9.37 21.16
CA HIS A 179 -4.26 -9.21 21.79
C HIS A 179 -4.17 -7.89 22.58
N ALA A 180 -5.01 -6.91 22.23
CA ALA A 180 -5.09 -5.62 22.91
C ALA A 180 -6.03 -5.57 24.13
N ALA A 181 -6.77 -6.65 24.41
CA ALA A 181 -7.76 -6.78 25.49
C ALA A 181 -7.25 -7.69 26.62
#